data_AF-A0A197SP04-F1
#
_entry.id   AF-A0A197SP04-F1
#
_cell.length_a   1.000
_cell.length_b   1.000
_cell.length_c   1.000
_cell.angle_alpha   90.00
_cell.angle_beta   90.00
_cell.angle_gamma   90.00
#
_symmetry.space_group_name_H-M   'P 1'
#
loop_
_entity.id
_entity.type
_entity.pdbx_description
1 polymer ?
#
loop_
_entity_poly.entity_id
_entity_poly.type
_entity_poly.pdbx_seq_one_letter_code
_entity_poly.pdbx_strand_id
1 'polypeptide(L)'
;MAAAETVLLGVGRARAAGPYDPLDALRRLGEAEASLDEALADMGAQEHEDSAQRTRTLLERTTLTARAAVAAADDRITEHRDAVGSPARTRLAEARRHLAQSEETAGPDAPGALVEVRRADTLARQALALADADVHAYEHDPQTSGEIGNPNGPGGVSGAEDLPGRGELSGPGDLPAQGEEP
;
A
#
# COMPACT_ATOMS: atom_id res chain seq x y z
N MET A 1 -25.69 -16.39 35.00
CA MET A 1 -26.73 -16.75 36.00
C MET A 1 -27.25 -18.20 35.84
N ALA A 2 -27.33 -18.77 34.64
CA ALA A 2 -27.80 -20.16 34.44
C ALA A 2 -26.95 -21.26 35.12
N ALA A 3 -25.62 -21.08 35.21
CA ALA A 3 -24.73 -22.06 35.86
C ALA A 3 -25.01 -22.20 37.37
N ALA A 4 -25.29 -21.10 38.07
CA ALA A 4 -25.53 -21.08 39.51
C ALA A 4 -26.86 -21.79 39.89
N GLU A 5 -27.93 -21.58 39.12
CA GLU A 5 -29.20 -22.29 39.32
C GLU A 5 -29.06 -23.81 39.06
N THR A 6 -28.24 -24.20 38.09
CA THR A 6 -28.04 -25.61 37.73
C THR A 6 -27.31 -26.38 38.85
N VAL A 7 -26.30 -25.75 39.47
CA VAL A 7 -25.59 -26.31 40.64
C VAL A 7 -26.52 -26.42 41.85
N LEU A 8 -27.33 -25.39 42.11
CA LEU A 8 -28.30 -25.40 43.22
C LEU A 8 -29.37 -26.49 43.07
N LEU A 9 -29.88 -26.71 41.85
CA LEU A 9 -30.82 -27.80 41.55
C LEU A 9 -30.18 -29.18 41.69
N GLY A 10 -28.89 -29.31 41.39
CA GLY A 10 -28.12 -30.54 41.58
C GLY A 10 -27.97 -30.92 43.05
N VAL A 11 -27.60 -29.95 43.91
CA VAL A 11 -27.48 -30.13 45.36
C VAL A 11 -28.83 -30.50 45.98
N GLY A 12 -29.93 -29.88 45.53
CA GLY A 12 -31.28 -30.17 46.00
C GLY A 12 -31.74 -31.61 45.74
N ARG A 13 -31.42 -32.18 44.57
CA ARG A 13 -31.72 -33.59 44.25
C ARG A 13 -30.85 -34.58 45.01
N ALA A 14 -29.56 -34.27 45.15
CA ALA A 14 -28.61 -35.15 45.83
C ALA A 14 -28.88 -35.25 47.35
N ARG A 15 -29.45 -34.19 47.96
CA ARG A 15 -29.92 -34.19 49.35
C ARG A 15 -31.16 -35.06 49.61
N ALA A 16 -31.95 -35.37 48.57
CA ALA A 16 -33.18 -36.16 48.69
C ALA A 16 -32.96 -37.69 48.57
N ALA A 17 -31.76 -38.14 48.19
CA ALA A 17 -31.49 -39.53 47.80
C ALA A 17 -30.79 -40.41 48.88
N GLY A 18 -30.42 -39.87 50.04
CA GLY A 18 -29.67 -40.60 51.08
C GLY A 18 -28.59 -39.70 51.74
N PRO A 19 -27.62 -40.26 52.50
CA PRO A 19 -26.55 -39.48 53.12
C PRO A 19 -25.71 -38.78 52.05
N TYR A 20 -26.06 -37.53 51.78
CA TYR A 20 -25.35 -36.62 50.89
C TYR A 20 -24.03 -36.23 51.56
N ASP A 21 -22.90 -36.60 50.98
CA ASP A 21 -21.60 -36.09 51.42
C ASP A 21 -21.32 -34.76 50.70
N PRO A 22 -21.49 -33.61 51.38
CA PRO A 22 -21.23 -32.31 50.77
C PRO A 22 -19.76 -32.12 50.39
N LEU A 23 -18.83 -32.83 51.04
CA LEU A 23 -17.40 -32.76 50.70
C LEU A 23 -17.13 -33.49 49.37
N ASP A 24 -17.74 -34.65 49.15
CA ASP A 24 -17.64 -35.36 47.87
C ASP A 24 -18.23 -34.53 46.71
N ALA A 25 -19.36 -33.86 46.96
CA ALA A 25 -19.99 -32.98 45.98
C ALA A 25 -19.11 -31.77 45.62
N LEU A 26 -18.50 -31.11 46.62
CA LEU A 26 -17.56 -30.00 46.39
C LEU A 26 -16.31 -30.46 45.64
N ARG A 27 -15.77 -31.64 45.97
CA ARG A 27 -14.62 -32.23 45.26
C ARG A 27 -14.94 -32.45 43.78
N ARG A 28 -16.08 -33.08 43.47
CA ARG A 28 -16.52 -33.30 42.09
C ARG A 28 -16.77 -32.00 41.31
N LEU A 29 -17.28 -30.98 41.99
CA LEU A 29 -17.45 -29.65 41.38
C LEU A 29 -16.08 -29.04 41.03
N GLY A 30 -15.12 -29.08 41.94
CA GLY A 30 -13.76 -28.60 41.67
C GLY A 30 -13.06 -29.36 40.53
N GLU A 31 -13.25 -30.68 40.44
CA GLU A 31 -12.76 -31.49 39.31
C GLU A 31 -13.40 -31.07 37.98
N ALA A 32 -14.70 -30.77 37.98
CA ALA A 32 -15.40 -30.29 36.79
C ALA A 32 -14.98 -28.86 36.39
N GLU A 33 -14.73 -27.99 37.36
CA GLU A 33 -14.20 -26.64 37.12
C GLU A 33 -12.79 -26.70 36.53
N ALA A 34 -11.90 -27.51 37.08
CA ALA A 34 -10.56 -27.71 36.53
C ALA A 34 -10.59 -28.25 35.08
N SER A 35 -11.45 -29.23 34.79
CA SER A 35 -11.63 -29.75 33.43
C SER A 35 -12.21 -28.70 32.47
N LEU A 36 -13.08 -27.80 32.95
CA LEU A 36 -13.60 -26.69 32.15
C LEU A 36 -12.50 -25.67 31.87
N ASP A 37 -11.70 -25.31 32.87
CA ASP A 37 -10.60 -24.36 32.72
C ASP A 37 -9.55 -24.87 31.72
N GLU A 38 -9.23 -26.17 31.76
CA GLU A 38 -8.37 -26.84 30.76
C GLU A 38 -8.98 -26.76 29.35
N ALA A 39 -10.27 -27.08 29.19
CA ALA A 39 -10.94 -27.01 27.90
C ALA A 39 -11.00 -25.57 27.34
N LEU A 40 -11.18 -24.57 28.21
CA LEU A 40 -11.15 -23.16 27.81
C LEU A 40 -9.74 -22.71 27.39
N ALA A 41 -8.70 -23.16 28.09
CA ALA A 41 -7.32 -22.89 27.72
C ALA A 41 -6.96 -23.50 26.35
N ASP A 42 -7.37 -24.75 26.11
CA ASP A 42 -7.18 -25.43 24.82
C ASP A 42 -7.96 -24.72 23.69
N MET A 43 -9.20 -24.32 23.95
CA MET A 43 -10.00 -23.55 22.98
C MET A 43 -9.32 -22.23 22.63
N GLY A 44 -8.81 -21.50 23.63
CA GLY A 44 -8.06 -20.27 23.42
C GLY A 44 -6.79 -20.49 22.57
N ALA A 45 -6.03 -21.55 22.85
CA ALA A 45 -4.84 -21.91 22.07
C ALA A 45 -5.19 -22.17 20.59
N GLN A 46 -6.26 -22.91 20.33
CA GLN A 46 -6.77 -23.16 18.97
C GLN A 46 -7.17 -21.86 18.25
N GLU A 47 -7.91 -20.97 18.92
CA GLU A 47 -8.32 -19.69 18.34
C GLU A 47 -7.13 -18.80 17.96
N HIS A 48 -6.08 -18.81 18.78
CA HIS A 48 -4.83 -18.10 18.50
C HIS A 48 -4.12 -18.66 17.26
N GLU A 49 -4.01 -19.98 17.13
CA GLU A 49 -3.39 -20.61 15.95
C GLU A 49 -4.21 -20.36 14.68
N ASP A 50 -5.54 -20.49 14.75
CA ASP A 50 -6.45 -20.22 13.63
C ASP A 50 -6.33 -18.77 13.14
N SER A 51 -6.20 -17.82 14.07
CA SER A 51 -5.99 -16.40 13.77
C SER A 51 -4.63 -16.15 13.12
N ALA A 52 -3.57 -16.79 13.64
CA ALA A 52 -2.23 -16.71 13.07
C ALA A 52 -2.18 -17.28 11.65
N GLN A 53 -2.80 -18.43 11.42
CA GLN A 53 -2.87 -19.07 10.10
C GLN A 53 -3.67 -18.25 9.09
N ARG A 54 -4.78 -17.64 9.52
CA ARG A 54 -5.53 -16.68 8.69
C ARG A 54 -4.68 -15.48 8.29
N THR A 55 -3.90 -14.93 9.23
CA THR A 55 -3.02 -13.79 8.98
C THR A 55 -1.94 -14.14 7.97
N ARG A 56 -1.29 -15.30 8.10
CA ARG A 56 -0.28 -15.80 7.14
C ARG A 56 -0.86 -15.98 5.74
N THR A 57 -2.04 -16.59 5.64
CA THR A 57 -2.74 -16.78 4.35
C THR A 57 -3.05 -15.44 3.67
N LEU A 58 -3.47 -14.43 4.46
CA LEU A 58 -3.75 -13.10 3.95
C LEU A 58 -2.47 -12.36 3.54
N LEU A 59 -1.38 -12.52 4.30
CA LEU A 59 -0.07 -11.99 3.98
C LEU A 59 0.40 -12.53 2.62
N GLU A 60 0.40 -13.84 2.41
CA GLU A 60 0.82 -14.47 1.14
C GLU A 60 0.06 -13.91 -0.07
N ARG A 61 -1.27 -13.83 0.02
CA ARG A 61 -2.12 -13.28 -1.05
C ARG A 61 -1.83 -11.81 -1.33
N THR A 62 -1.61 -11.03 -0.26
CA THR A 62 -1.34 -9.59 -0.39
C THR A 62 0.06 -9.37 -0.97
N THR A 63 1.04 -10.17 -0.61
CA THR A 63 2.40 -10.14 -1.16
C THR A 63 2.42 -10.42 -2.66
N LEU A 64 1.67 -11.41 -3.13
CA LEU A 64 1.53 -11.66 -4.56
C LEU A 64 0.95 -10.44 -5.30
N THR A 65 -0.07 -9.81 -4.72
CA THR A 65 -0.71 -8.63 -5.29
C THR A 65 0.23 -7.42 -5.32
N ALA A 66 0.94 -7.16 -4.21
CA ALA A 66 1.89 -6.05 -4.10
C ALA A 66 3.07 -6.23 -5.07
N ARG A 67 3.61 -7.45 -5.22
CA ARG A 67 4.66 -7.76 -6.19
C ARG A 67 4.22 -7.47 -7.62
N ALA A 68 3.00 -7.86 -7.98
CA ALA A 68 2.45 -7.56 -9.30
C ALA A 68 2.30 -6.05 -9.54
N ALA A 69 1.83 -5.29 -8.55
CA ALA A 69 1.72 -3.84 -8.64
C ALA A 69 3.09 -3.15 -8.76
N VAL A 70 4.09 -3.61 -8.01
CA VAL A 70 5.47 -3.10 -8.08
C VAL A 70 6.07 -3.36 -9.45
N ALA A 71 5.89 -4.57 -10.00
CA ALA A 71 6.36 -4.91 -11.35
C ALA A 71 5.70 -4.02 -12.41
N ALA A 72 4.38 -3.88 -12.39
CA ALA A 72 3.65 -3.04 -13.35
C ALA A 72 4.11 -1.57 -13.32
N ALA A 73 4.34 -1.01 -12.13
CA ALA A 73 4.85 0.35 -11.99
C ALA A 73 6.30 0.48 -12.51
N ASP A 74 7.15 -0.52 -12.25
CA ASP A 74 8.53 -0.54 -12.73
C ASP A 74 8.63 -0.66 -14.26
N ASP A 75 7.84 -1.56 -14.86
CA ASP A 75 7.78 -1.73 -16.31
C ASP A 75 7.35 -0.42 -16.97
N ARG A 76 6.28 0.21 -16.48
CA ARG A 76 5.78 1.48 -17.00
C ARG A 76 6.84 2.59 -16.95
N ILE A 77 7.51 2.73 -15.81
CA ILE A 77 8.59 3.72 -15.61
C ILE A 77 9.78 3.43 -16.52
N THR A 78 10.16 2.16 -16.67
CA THR A 78 11.32 1.75 -17.47
C THR A 78 11.10 1.99 -18.95
N GLU A 79 9.92 1.65 -19.46
CA GLU A 79 9.52 1.87 -20.85
C GLU A 79 9.42 3.36 -21.21
N HIS A 80 9.09 4.22 -20.24
CA HIS A 80 8.79 5.64 -20.46
C HIS A 80 9.69 6.56 -19.61
N ARG A 81 10.97 6.17 -19.46
CA ARG A 81 11.92 6.84 -18.57
C ARG A 81 12.14 8.32 -18.88
N ASP A 82 11.85 8.77 -20.08
CA ASP A 82 12.04 10.15 -20.50
C ASP A 82 10.79 11.01 -20.19
N ALA A 83 9.61 10.37 -20.10
CA ALA A 83 8.35 11.02 -19.76
C ALA A 83 8.07 11.03 -18.25
N VAL A 84 8.49 9.99 -17.52
CA VAL A 84 8.09 9.81 -16.11
C VAL A 84 8.99 10.58 -15.13
N GLY A 85 8.37 11.39 -14.27
CA GLY A 85 9.01 12.27 -13.31
C GLY A 85 9.51 11.61 -12.02
N SER A 86 10.19 12.39 -11.19
CA SER A 86 10.73 11.93 -9.90
C SER A 86 9.68 11.45 -8.88
N PRO A 87 8.45 12.01 -8.79
CA PRO A 87 7.47 11.55 -7.79
C PRO A 87 7.07 10.07 -7.96
N ALA A 88 6.85 9.63 -9.20
CA ALA A 88 6.52 8.23 -9.50
C ALA A 88 7.66 7.29 -9.10
N ARG A 89 8.91 7.67 -9.42
CA ARG A 89 10.12 6.90 -9.07
C ARG A 89 10.33 6.80 -7.57
N THR A 90 10.12 7.89 -6.83
CA THR A 90 10.20 7.88 -5.36
C THR A 90 9.14 6.96 -4.76
N ARG A 91 7.89 7.02 -5.23
CA ARG A 91 6.82 6.11 -4.78
C ARG A 91 7.17 4.65 -5.03
N LEU A 92 7.75 4.32 -6.19
CA LEU A 92 8.20 2.96 -6.50
C LEU A 92 9.35 2.51 -5.58
N ALA A 93 10.31 3.40 -5.29
CA ALA A 93 11.41 3.09 -4.39
C ALA A 93 10.91 2.82 -2.96
N GLU A 94 9.96 3.61 -2.46
CA GLU A 94 9.33 3.37 -1.16
C GLU A 94 8.50 2.07 -1.16
N ALA A 95 7.76 1.79 -2.23
CA ALA A 95 7.00 0.54 -2.36
C ALA A 95 7.92 -0.69 -2.25
N ARG A 96 9.05 -0.67 -2.96
CA ARG A 96 10.07 -1.74 -2.90
C ARG A 96 10.67 -1.89 -1.51
N ARG A 97 10.96 -0.78 -0.83
CA ARG A 97 11.47 -0.78 0.55
C ARG A 97 10.47 -1.46 1.51
N HIS A 98 9.19 -1.10 1.43
CA HIS A 98 8.15 -1.70 2.26
C HIS A 98 7.93 -3.19 1.95
N LEU A 99 8.01 -3.58 0.68
CA LEU A 99 7.93 -4.99 0.29
C LEU A 99 9.09 -5.80 0.88
N ALA A 100 10.32 -5.30 0.78
CA ALA A 100 11.49 -5.97 1.38
C ALA A 100 11.38 -6.08 2.90
N GLN A 101 10.90 -5.03 3.59
CA GLN A 101 10.68 -5.05 5.04
C GLN A 101 9.61 -6.09 5.43
N SER A 102 8.54 -6.23 4.63
CA SER A 102 7.54 -7.27 4.83
C SER A 102 8.14 -8.66 4.71
N GLU A 103 8.99 -8.90 3.71
CA GLU A 103 9.64 -10.19 3.50
C GLU A 103 10.59 -10.57 4.64
N GLU A 104 11.30 -9.60 5.21
CA GLU A 104 12.18 -9.79 6.36
C GLU A 104 11.40 -10.14 7.64
N THR A 105 10.23 -9.53 7.83
CA THR A 105 9.40 -9.67 9.03
C THR A 105 8.33 -10.76 8.93
N ALA A 106 8.08 -11.33 7.75
CA ALA A 106 7.01 -12.31 7.50
C ALA A 106 7.06 -13.56 8.40
N GLY A 107 8.26 -14.04 8.73
CA GLY A 107 8.46 -15.17 9.64
C GLY A 107 8.19 -14.80 11.11
N PRO A 108 8.91 -13.82 11.70
CA PRO A 108 8.80 -13.48 13.11
C PRO A 108 7.54 -12.65 13.48
N ASP A 109 6.96 -11.90 12.54
CA ASP A 109 5.83 -11.00 12.77
C ASP A 109 4.93 -10.88 11.51
N ALA A 110 4.07 -11.89 11.30
CA ALA A 110 3.13 -11.88 10.17
C ALA A 110 2.13 -10.70 10.19
N PRO A 111 1.57 -10.26 11.35
CA PRO A 111 0.75 -9.05 11.41
C PRO A 111 1.50 -7.79 10.98
N GLY A 112 2.72 -7.56 11.45
CA GLY A 112 3.56 -6.43 11.04
C GLY A 112 3.90 -6.48 9.55
N ALA A 113 4.31 -7.65 9.06
CA ALA A 113 4.58 -7.87 7.64
C ALA A 113 3.36 -7.58 6.75
N LEU A 114 2.15 -7.90 7.22
CA LEU A 114 0.91 -7.61 6.50
C LEU A 114 0.65 -6.09 6.37
N VAL A 115 1.01 -5.30 7.38
CA VAL A 115 0.91 -3.84 7.30
C VAL A 115 1.87 -3.29 6.25
N GLU A 116 3.12 -3.75 6.28
CA GLU A 116 4.17 -3.31 5.35
C GLU A 116 3.82 -3.65 3.90
N VAL A 117 3.31 -4.85 3.62
CA VAL A 117 2.96 -5.24 2.24
C VAL A 117 1.75 -4.50 1.69
N ARG A 118 0.78 -4.13 2.53
CA ARG A 118 -0.35 -3.28 2.13
C ARG A 118 0.12 -1.87 1.77
N ARG A 119 1.10 -1.35 2.52
CA ARG A 119 1.73 -0.08 2.23
C ARG A 119 2.51 -0.13 0.92
N ALA A 120 3.23 -1.21 0.66
CA ALA A 120 3.89 -1.46 -0.61
C ALA A 120 2.91 -1.47 -1.80
N ASP A 121 1.80 -2.21 -1.71
CA ASP A 121 0.77 -2.24 -2.76
C ASP A 121 0.18 -0.85 -3.03
N THR A 122 -0.14 -0.09 -1.98
CA THR A 122 -0.68 1.27 -2.10
C THR A 122 0.30 2.20 -2.80
N LEU A 123 1.57 2.19 -2.38
CA LEU A 123 2.62 3.03 -2.97
C LEU A 123 2.91 2.64 -4.43
N ALA A 124 2.90 1.34 -4.75
CA ALA A 124 3.10 0.86 -6.11
C ALA A 124 1.97 1.31 -7.06
N ARG A 125 0.71 1.22 -6.62
CA ARG A 125 -0.44 1.75 -7.39
C ARG A 125 -0.35 3.26 -7.59
N GLN A 126 0.09 3.99 -6.56
CA GLN A 126 0.32 5.43 -6.67
C GLN A 126 1.47 5.76 -7.64
N ALA A 127 2.54 4.97 -7.65
CA ALA A 127 3.64 5.13 -8.61
C ALA A 127 3.14 4.92 -10.05
N LEU A 128 2.36 3.86 -10.28
CA LEU A 128 1.78 3.57 -11.59
C LEU A 128 0.85 4.71 -12.06
N ALA A 129 -0.05 5.17 -11.20
CA ALA A 129 -0.98 6.26 -11.54
C ALA A 129 -0.25 7.58 -11.87
N LEU A 130 0.83 7.90 -11.15
CA LEU A 130 1.67 9.06 -11.47
C LEU A 130 2.40 8.87 -12.79
N ALA A 131 2.98 7.69 -13.03
CA ALA A 131 3.65 7.39 -14.29
C ALA A 131 2.70 7.48 -15.49
N ASP A 132 1.47 6.98 -15.35
CA ASP A 132 0.45 7.09 -16.40
C ASP A 132 0.06 8.54 -16.69
N ALA A 133 -0.08 9.37 -15.65
CA ALA A 133 -0.35 10.80 -15.81
C ALA A 133 0.80 11.53 -16.51
N ASP A 134 2.05 11.23 -16.12
CA ASP A 134 3.25 11.81 -16.71
C ASP A 134 3.38 11.45 -18.20
N VAL A 135 3.15 10.18 -18.55
CA VAL A 135 3.19 9.74 -19.96
C VAL A 135 2.09 10.38 -20.78
N HIS A 136 0.87 10.44 -20.24
CA HIS A 136 -0.24 11.10 -20.92
C HIS A 136 0.05 12.60 -21.16
N ALA A 137 0.64 13.29 -20.19
CA ALA A 137 1.06 14.68 -20.35
C ALA A 137 2.16 14.83 -21.40
N TYR A 138 3.14 13.92 -21.42
CA TYR A 138 4.23 13.92 -22.39
C TYR A 138 3.76 13.68 -23.83
N GLU A 139 2.83 12.74 -24.04
CA GLU A 139 2.22 12.45 -25.34
C GLU A 139 1.37 13.61 -25.88
N HIS A 140 0.82 14.45 -25.01
CA HIS A 140 -0.01 15.60 -25.38
C HIS A 140 0.73 16.94 -25.34
N ASP A 141 2.05 16.93 -25.12
CA ASP A 141 2.88 18.12 -25.24
C ASP A 141 3.02 18.51 -26.74
N PRO A 142 2.55 19.71 -27.14
CA PRO A 142 2.68 20.20 -28.51
C PRO A 142 4.14 20.32 -28.98
N GLN A 143 5.09 20.50 -28.06
CA GLN A 143 6.51 20.63 -28.38
C GLN A 143 7.13 19.27 -28.71
N THR A 144 6.69 18.20 -28.04
CA THR A 144 7.15 16.82 -28.29
C THR A 144 6.44 16.18 -29.48
N SER A 145 5.20 16.60 -29.75
CA SER A 145 4.38 16.11 -30.88
C SER A 145 4.72 16.77 -32.23
N GLY A 146 5.64 17.75 -32.26
CA GLY A 146 5.95 18.57 -33.44
C GLY A 146 7.08 18.07 -34.34
N GLU A 147 7.84 17.05 -33.95
CA GLU A 147 9.08 16.67 -34.66
C GLU A 147 8.97 15.37 -35.50
N ILE A 148 7.80 14.70 -35.51
CA ILE A 148 7.53 13.56 -36.39
C ILE A 148 6.39 13.89 -37.36
N GLY A 149 6.73 14.65 -38.41
CA GLY A 149 6.16 14.49 -39.74
C GLY A 149 4.75 15.04 -40.00
N ASN A 150 4.69 16.27 -40.51
CA ASN A 150 3.76 16.57 -41.60
C ASN A 150 4.40 17.45 -42.68
N PRO A 151 5.08 16.87 -43.70
CA PRO A 151 5.49 17.61 -44.89
C PRO A 151 4.32 17.97 -45.83
N ASN A 152 3.07 17.68 -45.47
CA ASN A 152 1.88 17.89 -46.32
C ASN A 152 0.79 18.78 -45.68
N GLY A 153 1.17 19.73 -44.82
CA GLY A 153 0.27 20.82 -44.43
C GLY A 153 0.10 21.83 -45.57
N PRO A 154 -1.12 22.11 -46.07
CA PRO A 154 -1.33 23.10 -47.11
C PRO A 154 -1.31 24.49 -46.47
N GLY A 155 -0.15 25.12 -46.37
CA GLY A 155 -0.08 26.49 -45.88
C GLY A 155 1.31 26.96 -45.50
N GLY A 156 2.00 27.57 -46.45
CA GLY A 156 3.28 28.24 -46.19
C GLY A 156 3.99 28.56 -47.48
N VAL A 157 3.39 29.42 -48.30
CA VAL A 157 3.95 29.83 -49.59
C VAL A 157 5.32 30.47 -49.34
N SER A 158 6.35 29.86 -49.90
CA SER A 158 7.60 30.57 -50.16
C SER A 158 7.34 31.46 -51.37
N GLY A 159 7.11 32.74 -51.12
CA GLY A 159 6.95 33.76 -52.14
C GLY A 159 7.87 34.92 -51.80
N ALA A 160 9.07 34.88 -52.37
CA ALA A 160 10.01 35.97 -52.36
C ALA A 160 9.44 37.13 -53.19
N GLU A 161 9.47 38.34 -52.65
CA GLU A 161 9.43 39.55 -53.46
C GLU A 161 10.26 40.66 -52.79
N ASP A 162 11.04 41.26 -53.67
CA ASP A 162 12.24 42.03 -53.50
C ASP A 162 11.91 43.54 -53.45
N LEU A 163 12.88 44.34 -52.94
CA LEU A 163 13.11 45.78 -53.22
C LEU A 163 12.38 46.89 -52.40
N PRO A 164 13.01 48.10 -52.28
CA PRO A 164 13.47 48.65 -51.01
C PRO A 164 12.95 50.07 -50.72
N GLY A 165 13.11 50.57 -49.48
CA GLY A 165 12.90 52.00 -49.27
C GLY A 165 12.91 52.52 -47.83
N ARG A 166 14.07 53.08 -47.45
CA ARG A 166 14.28 54.39 -46.80
C ARG A 166 13.82 54.67 -45.36
N GLY A 167 14.75 55.33 -44.65
CA GLY A 167 14.63 56.01 -43.36
C GLY A 167 15.39 55.24 -42.29
N GLU A 168 16.68 55.48 -42.02
CA GLU A 168 17.21 56.64 -41.26
C GLU A 168 16.24 57.02 -40.11
N LEU A 169 16.61 57.22 -38.85
CA LEU A 169 17.69 58.03 -38.32
C LEU A 169 17.81 57.77 -36.80
N SER A 170 19.04 57.87 -36.27
CA SER A 170 19.38 58.32 -34.90
C SER A 170 19.02 57.37 -33.73
N GLY A 171 19.89 56.95 -32.82
CA GLY A 171 21.26 57.29 -32.42
C GLY A 171 21.59 56.47 -31.15
N PRO A 172 22.86 56.40 -30.70
CA PRO A 172 23.33 55.44 -29.71
C PRO A 172 23.13 55.93 -28.27
N GLY A 173 22.90 55.00 -27.33
CA GLY A 173 22.77 55.30 -25.91
C GLY A 173 23.31 54.17 -25.02
N ASP A 174 24.60 54.27 -24.73
CA ASP A 174 25.34 53.84 -23.53
C ASP A 174 24.80 52.68 -22.65
N LEU A 175 25.59 51.61 -22.60
CA LEU A 175 26.03 51.00 -21.33
C LEU A 175 27.20 51.85 -20.79
N PRO A 176 27.51 51.94 -19.47
CA PRO A 176 27.58 50.75 -18.59
C PRO A 176 27.40 50.97 -17.06
N ALA A 177 27.45 49.84 -16.34
CA ALA A 177 28.20 49.58 -15.10
C ALA A 177 27.60 49.83 -13.68
N GLN A 178 27.71 48.75 -12.88
CA GLN A 178 28.04 48.65 -11.43
C GLN A 178 26.87 48.77 -10.44
N GLY A 179 26.56 47.72 -9.68
CA GLY A 179 27.14 47.34 -8.37
C GLY A 179 25.91 47.05 -7.46
N GLU A 180 25.87 46.23 -6.43
CA GLU A 180 26.86 45.65 -5.53
C GLU A 180 26.07 44.58 -4.71
N GLU A 181 26.62 43.38 -4.52
CA GLU A 181 26.31 42.52 -3.36
C GLU A 181 26.99 43.13 -2.12
N PRO A 182 26.64 42.80 -0.86
CA PRO A 182 26.15 41.50 -0.36
C PRO A 182 24.84 41.50 0.44
#